data_AF-S9UDS1-F1
#
_entry.id   AF-S9UDS1-F1
#
_cell.length_a   1.000
_cell.length_b   1.000
_cell.length_c   1.000
_cell.angle_alpha   90.00
_cell.angle_beta   90.00
_cell.angle_gamma   90.00
#
_symmetry.space_group_name_H-M   'P 1'
#
loop_
_entity.id
_entity.type
_entity.pdbx_description
1 polymer ?
#
loop_
_entity_poly.entity_id
_entity_poly.type
_entity_poly.pdbx_seq_one_letter_code
_entity_poly.pdbx_strand_id
1 'polypeptide(L)'
;MLSTRGIRQGMVLGPLLFALAMHGALAPLLPRLAAMGVDVVAYLDDVHLLGGEASVRAAVPLVCDALRGVGLVINTAKSVFMSKRAGTADVGGITQRVEQMRVLGAGLAADGVTSVGPWLLEQVRQHDAYFAKLRGSELPLHTVFVLLRASVLPRMTFLLRTHTPEELREAVRYFDAQVQRTLEAMAYQRALPPVAQLLAKIPMADGGLGLRSQEEMAAFTSACVGDSALQRSRTRAVDTQHLEALRQLLSQDTASQRVLRSNCSGGARRAFADPAMRVPDVPFRLALLQRLMIRVLPSDARCVCGEPATNHHVNTCARLGAARIYRHNAVLDALELWCRQIGYSTAKEVLRGDGSQRRIDLLVNSMTAHYATDVGVCYPGRRRATNPLQQMAEEKLSDWRDWSALTGKVFAPLVVSTTGELWGNTVRFIQQVTATRPNPYSAYTSRSELVGAIVREVLFGNTLLFATVDWTWQRWAGSRDSVPEARPGATGRGRAVPPPQPRRAHGSDLVGASAMADALEGFPIEAVGVC
;
A
#
# COMPACT_ATOMS: atom_id res chain seq x y z
N MET A 1 -41.49 5.83 -26.09
CA MET A 1 -41.05 4.96 -27.20
C MET A 1 -40.96 3.53 -26.68
N LEU A 2 -41.80 2.62 -27.18
CA LEU A 2 -41.62 1.18 -26.98
C LEU A 2 -40.54 0.71 -27.96
N SER A 3 -39.53 -0.02 -27.49
CA SER A 3 -38.55 -0.65 -28.39
C SER A 3 -39.27 -1.68 -29.25
N THR A 4 -39.27 -1.51 -30.57
CA THR A 4 -39.90 -2.45 -31.50
C THR A 4 -38.94 -3.54 -31.98
N ARG A 5 -37.62 -3.32 -31.85
CA ARG A 5 -36.54 -4.28 -32.15
C ARG A 5 -35.33 -4.00 -31.26
N GLY A 6 -34.77 -5.06 -30.66
CA GLY A 6 -33.56 -4.99 -29.86
C GLY A 6 -33.80 -4.79 -28.36
N ILE A 7 -32.91 -5.36 -27.56
CA ILE A 7 -32.93 -5.28 -26.11
C ILE A 7 -32.32 -3.95 -25.67
N ARG A 8 -32.87 -3.33 -24.63
CA ARG A 8 -32.40 -2.04 -24.12
C ARG A 8 -30.97 -2.15 -23.58
N GLN A 9 -30.06 -1.29 -24.05
CA GLN A 9 -28.71 -1.18 -23.50
C GLN A 9 -28.77 -0.77 -22.01
N GLY A 10 -27.95 -1.43 -21.18
CA GLY A 10 -27.97 -1.26 -19.72
C GLY A 10 -29.05 -2.10 -19.00
N MET A 11 -29.87 -2.87 -19.72
CA MET A 11 -30.76 -3.85 -19.10
C MET A 11 -29.95 -5.02 -18.53
N VAL A 12 -30.24 -5.41 -17.29
CA VAL A 12 -29.55 -6.51 -16.58
C VAL A 12 -29.60 -7.82 -17.37
N LEU A 13 -30.75 -8.14 -17.96
CA LEU A 13 -30.94 -9.35 -18.78
C LEU A 13 -30.49 -9.19 -20.25
N GLY A 14 -30.06 -7.99 -20.64
CA GLY A 14 -29.70 -7.68 -22.04
C GLY A 14 -28.68 -8.64 -22.64
N PRO A 15 -27.51 -8.81 -22.02
CA PRO A 15 -26.48 -9.72 -22.51
C PRO A 15 -26.96 -11.18 -22.60
N LEU A 16 -27.75 -11.65 -21.63
CA LEU A 16 -28.28 -13.03 -21.63
C LEU A 16 -29.24 -13.25 -22.80
N LEU A 17 -30.21 -12.34 -22.96
CA LEU A 17 -31.20 -12.44 -24.04
C LEU A 17 -30.55 -12.35 -25.42
N PHE A 18 -29.53 -11.50 -25.57
CA PHE A 18 -28.73 -11.42 -26.80
C PHE A 18 -27.96 -12.71 -27.05
N ALA A 19 -27.28 -13.24 -26.03
CA ALA A 19 -26.54 -14.49 -26.11
C ALA A 19 -27.43 -15.69 -26.44
N LEU A 20 -28.67 -15.74 -25.93
CA LEU A 20 -29.64 -16.78 -26.26
C LEU A 20 -30.03 -16.76 -27.75
N ALA A 21 -30.26 -15.57 -28.31
CA ALA A 21 -30.55 -15.43 -29.74
C ALA A 21 -29.34 -15.85 -30.61
N MET A 22 -28.13 -15.41 -30.24
CA MET A 22 -26.88 -15.82 -30.90
C MET A 22 -26.66 -17.33 -30.82
N HIS A 23 -26.86 -17.93 -29.64
CA HIS A 23 -26.70 -19.35 -29.43
C HIS A 23 -27.70 -20.15 -30.27
N GLY A 24 -28.97 -19.74 -30.32
CA GLY A 24 -29.98 -20.38 -31.16
C GLY A 24 -29.63 -20.35 -32.65
N ALA A 25 -28.98 -19.29 -33.14
CA ALA A 25 -28.51 -19.19 -34.52
C ALA A 25 -27.26 -20.05 -34.80
N LEU A 26 -26.26 -19.98 -33.92
CA LEU A 26 -24.94 -20.57 -34.18
C LEU A 26 -24.86 -22.05 -33.79
N ALA A 27 -25.49 -22.47 -32.69
CA ALA A 27 -25.36 -23.82 -32.15
C ALA A 27 -25.70 -24.93 -33.16
N PRO A 28 -26.77 -24.81 -33.99
CA PRO A 28 -27.06 -25.82 -35.02
C PRO A 28 -25.98 -25.93 -36.10
N LEU A 29 -25.22 -24.87 -36.35
CA LEU A 29 -24.15 -24.85 -37.35
C LEU A 29 -22.81 -25.39 -36.84
N LEU A 30 -22.57 -25.35 -35.53
CA LEU A 30 -21.27 -25.70 -34.94
C LEU A 30 -20.75 -27.09 -35.39
N PRO A 31 -21.55 -28.19 -35.41
CA PRO A 31 -21.04 -29.49 -35.85
C PRO A 31 -20.57 -29.49 -37.31
N ARG A 32 -21.28 -28.77 -38.18
CA ARG A 32 -20.93 -28.64 -39.60
C ARG A 32 -19.65 -27.82 -39.79
N LEU A 33 -19.53 -26.72 -39.04
CA LEU A 33 -18.34 -25.86 -39.09
C LEU A 33 -17.11 -26.59 -38.56
N ALA A 34 -17.24 -27.34 -37.46
CA ALA A 34 -16.18 -28.19 -36.94
C ALA A 34 -15.74 -29.26 -37.96
N ALA A 35 -16.68 -29.90 -38.67
CA ALA A 35 -16.35 -30.84 -39.74
C ALA A 35 -15.62 -30.21 -40.93
N MET A 36 -15.78 -28.90 -41.16
CA MET A 36 -15.02 -28.12 -42.14
C MET A 36 -13.63 -27.68 -41.62
N GLY A 37 -13.31 -27.98 -40.36
CA GLY A 37 -12.10 -27.49 -39.69
C GLY A 37 -12.17 -26.00 -39.35
N VAL A 38 -13.36 -25.49 -39.04
CA VAL A 38 -13.58 -24.10 -38.60
C VAL A 38 -14.08 -24.08 -37.17
N ASP A 39 -13.29 -23.47 -36.30
CA ASP A 39 -13.68 -23.16 -34.93
C ASP A 39 -14.40 -21.80 -34.89
N VAL A 40 -15.46 -21.73 -34.07
CA VAL A 40 -16.24 -20.51 -33.86
C VAL A 40 -16.09 -20.08 -32.42
N VAL A 41 -15.64 -18.84 -32.22
CA VAL A 41 -15.57 -18.20 -30.90
C VAL A 41 -16.41 -16.94 -30.95
N ALA A 42 -17.40 -16.83 -30.06
CA ALA A 42 -18.28 -15.67 -29.99
C ALA A 42 -18.29 -15.10 -28.57
N TYR A 43 -18.10 -13.79 -28.46
CA TYR A 43 -18.32 -13.02 -27.24
C TYR A 43 -19.32 -11.90 -27.54
N LEU A 44 -20.59 -12.14 -27.19
CA LEU A 44 -21.70 -11.29 -27.63
C LEU A 44 -21.67 -11.10 -29.15
N ASP A 45 -21.57 -9.86 -29.64
CA ASP A 45 -21.57 -9.49 -31.06
C ASP A 45 -20.23 -9.72 -31.76
N ASP A 46 -19.15 -9.92 -31.01
CA ASP A 46 -17.83 -10.25 -31.56
C ASP A 46 -17.75 -11.74 -31.89
N VAL A 47 -17.94 -12.09 -33.17
CA VAL A 47 -17.83 -13.46 -33.69
C VAL A 47 -16.53 -13.64 -34.49
N HIS A 48 -15.75 -14.64 -34.12
CA HIS A 48 -14.49 -15.01 -34.75
C HIS A 48 -14.59 -16.41 -35.37
N LEU A 49 -14.15 -16.54 -36.61
CA LEU A 49 -14.02 -17.81 -37.32
C LEU A 49 -12.53 -18.12 -37.52
N LEU A 50 -12.09 -19.28 -37.05
CA LEU A 50 -10.69 -19.69 -37.04
C LEU A 50 -10.56 -21.00 -37.84
N GLY A 51 -9.66 -21.05 -38.82
CA GLY A 51 -9.47 -22.25 -39.63
C GLY A 51 -8.65 -22.00 -40.89
N GLY A 52 -8.60 -22.98 -41.77
CA GLY A 52 -7.96 -22.84 -43.08
C GLY A 52 -8.70 -21.85 -43.97
N GLU A 53 -7.99 -21.11 -44.82
CA GLU A 53 -8.57 -20.02 -45.63
C GLU A 53 -9.79 -20.47 -46.44
N ALA A 54 -9.69 -21.60 -47.16
CA ALA A 54 -10.79 -22.12 -47.97
C ALA A 54 -12.02 -22.50 -47.11
N SER A 55 -11.78 -23.11 -45.95
CA SER A 55 -12.84 -23.50 -45.02
C SER A 55 -13.53 -22.27 -44.41
N VAL A 56 -12.76 -21.27 -43.97
CA VAL A 56 -13.30 -20.02 -43.42
C VAL A 56 -14.07 -19.25 -44.48
N ARG A 57 -13.53 -19.15 -45.72
CA ARG A 57 -14.24 -18.54 -46.86
C ARG A 57 -15.60 -19.18 -47.11
N ALA A 58 -15.70 -20.51 -47.02
CA ALA A 58 -16.95 -21.23 -47.17
C ALA A 58 -17.87 -21.12 -45.94
N ALA A 59 -17.32 -20.93 -44.74
CA ALA A 59 -18.06 -20.81 -43.48
C ALA A 59 -18.72 -19.44 -43.28
N VAL A 60 -18.06 -18.35 -43.71
CA VAL A 60 -18.56 -16.97 -43.58
C VAL A 60 -20.01 -16.81 -44.04
N PRO A 61 -20.42 -17.21 -45.27
CA PRO A 61 -21.81 -17.05 -45.70
C PRO A 61 -22.81 -17.84 -44.84
N LEU A 62 -22.44 -19.06 -44.40
CA LEU A 62 -23.31 -19.89 -43.54
C LEU A 62 -23.60 -19.21 -42.20
N VAL A 63 -22.56 -18.66 -41.58
CA VAL A 63 -22.68 -17.91 -40.32
C VAL A 63 -23.47 -16.62 -40.55
N CYS A 64 -23.23 -15.93 -41.68
CA CYS A 64 -23.96 -14.73 -42.02
C CYS A 64 -25.46 -14.96 -42.15
N ASP A 65 -25.85 -16.03 -42.84
CA ASP A 65 -27.25 -16.35 -43.07
C ASP A 65 -27.96 -16.78 -41.79
N ALA A 66 -27.30 -17.55 -40.92
CA ALA A 66 -27.86 -17.89 -39.60
C ALA A 66 -28.07 -16.65 -38.72
N LEU A 67 -27.12 -15.73 -38.67
CA LEU A 67 -27.25 -14.50 -37.90
C LEU A 67 -28.34 -13.57 -38.46
N ARG A 68 -28.48 -13.48 -39.79
CA ARG A 68 -29.61 -12.79 -40.43
C ARG A 68 -30.96 -13.42 -40.07
N GLY A 69 -31.00 -14.75 -39.94
CA GLY A 69 -32.20 -15.50 -39.55
C GLY A 69 -32.76 -15.10 -38.18
N VAL A 70 -31.91 -14.60 -37.28
CA VAL A 70 -32.33 -14.06 -35.97
C VAL A 70 -32.41 -12.53 -35.95
N GLY A 71 -32.40 -11.89 -37.12
CA GLY A 71 -32.58 -10.45 -37.28
C GLY A 71 -31.32 -9.61 -37.05
N LEU A 72 -30.13 -10.22 -37.04
CA LEU A 72 -28.86 -9.51 -36.92
C LEU A 72 -28.31 -9.13 -38.30
N VAL A 73 -27.77 -7.91 -38.39
CA VAL A 73 -27.14 -7.40 -39.61
C VAL A 73 -25.64 -7.30 -39.37
N ILE A 74 -24.88 -8.00 -40.21
CA ILE A 74 -23.42 -8.02 -40.12
C ILE A 74 -22.86 -6.76 -40.74
N ASN A 75 -21.97 -6.09 -40.01
CA ASN A 75 -21.28 -4.91 -40.47
C ASN A 75 -20.00 -5.30 -41.22
N THR A 76 -20.12 -5.60 -42.51
CA THR A 76 -19.00 -6.00 -43.37
C THR A 76 -17.89 -4.95 -43.45
N ALA A 77 -18.22 -3.67 -43.25
CA ALA A 77 -17.24 -2.58 -43.21
C ALA A 77 -16.39 -2.54 -41.93
N LYS A 78 -16.85 -3.18 -40.85
CA LYS A 78 -16.07 -3.37 -39.60
C LYS A 78 -15.50 -4.77 -39.47
N SER A 79 -16.02 -5.74 -40.22
CA SER A 79 -15.47 -7.09 -40.30
C SER A 79 -14.14 -7.06 -41.02
N VAL A 80 -13.13 -7.68 -40.42
CA VAL A 80 -11.78 -7.78 -40.96
C VAL A 80 -11.34 -9.23 -40.94
N PHE A 81 -10.39 -9.59 -41.80
CA PHE A 81 -9.73 -10.90 -41.74
C PHE A 81 -8.22 -10.74 -41.62
N MET A 82 -7.59 -11.73 -40.98
CA MET A 82 -6.15 -11.84 -40.89
C MET A 82 -5.75 -13.22 -41.42
N SER A 83 -4.75 -13.26 -42.30
CA SER A 83 -4.21 -14.50 -42.86
C SER A 83 -2.70 -14.52 -42.66
N LYS A 84 -2.19 -15.68 -42.25
CA LYS A 84 -0.74 -15.94 -42.13
C LYS A 84 -0.05 -16.04 -43.48
N ARG A 85 -0.80 -16.24 -44.59
CA ARG A 85 -0.25 -16.32 -45.95
C ARG A 85 -0.42 -15.01 -46.71
N ALA A 86 0.61 -14.58 -47.44
CA ALA A 86 0.49 -13.45 -48.36
C ALA A 86 -0.50 -13.76 -49.50
N GLY A 87 -1.24 -12.76 -49.99
CA GLY A 87 -2.00 -12.85 -51.24
C GLY A 87 -3.53 -13.06 -51.16
N THR A 88 -4.10 -13.39 -49.99
CA THR A 88 -5.57 -13.44 -49.83
C THR A 88 -6.17 -12.03 -49.85
N ALA A 89 -7.09 -11.76 -50.79
CA ALA A 89 -7.72 -10.44 -50.99
C ALA A 89 -9.16 -10.34 -50.45
N ASP A 90 -9.85 -11.47 -50.29
CA ASP A 90 -11.23 -11.55 -49.81
C ASP A 90 -11.40 -12.84 -49.00
N VAL A 91 -12.25 -12.85 -47.97
CA VAL A 91 -12.72 -14.07 -47.31
C VAL A 91 -14.23 -14.00 -47.13
N GLY A 92 -14.97 -14.51 -48.12
CA GLY A 92 -16.43 -14.66 -48.01
C GLY A 92 -17.18 -13.32 -48.06
N GLY A 93 -16.67 -12.35 -48.83
CA GLY A 93 -17.23 -11.00 -48.93
C GLY A 93 -16.63 -9.99 -47.95
N ILE A 94 -15.68 -10.41 -47.12
CA ILE A 94 -14.89 -9.53 -46.25
C ILE A 94 -13.56 -9.25 -46.95
N THR A 95 -13.35 -8.01 -47.39
CA THR A 95 -12.19 -7.60 -48.21
C THR A 95 -11.09 -6.90 -47.41
N GLN A 96 -11.39 -6.45 -46.18
CA GLN A 96 -10.40 -5.77 -45.34
C GLN A 96 -9.45 -6.76 -44.67
N ARG A 97 -8.28 -6.95 -45.27
CA ARG A 97 -7.16 -7.66 -44.67
C ARG A 97 -6.43 -6.79 -43.66
N VAL A 98 -6.11 -7.34 -42.49
CA VAL A 98 -5.26 -6.70 -41.48
C VAL A 98 -4.05 -7.56 -41.15
N GLU A 99 -2.93 -6.91 -40.83
CA GLU A 99 -1.69 -7.55 -40.37
C GLU A 99 -1.64 -7.70 -38.85
N GLN A 100 -2.40 -6.86 -38.15
CA GLN A 100 -2.61 -6.91 -36.71
C GLN A 100 -4.09 -6.80 -36.40
N MET A 101 -4.58 -7.60 -35.47
CA MET A 101 -5.99 -7.61 -35.06
C MET A 101 -6.09 -7.49 -33.55
N ARG A 102 -7.08 -6.72 -33.09
CA ARG A 102 -7.47 -6.69 -31.67
C ARG A 102 -8.67 -7.61 -31.46
N VAL A 103 -8.50 -8.62 -30.61
CA VAL A 103 -9.55 -9.57 -30.22
C VAL A 103 -9.76 -9.46 -28.72
N LEU A 104 -10.94 -8.99 -28.30
CA LEU A 104 -11.31 -8.82 -26.88
C LEU A 104 -10.28 -8.04 -26.06
N GLY A 105 -9.58 -7.10 -26.70
CA GLY A 105 -8.53 -6.30 -26.09
C GLY A 105 -7.12 -6.90 -26.15
N ALA A 106 -6.95 -8.14 -26.65
CA ALA A 106 -5.64 -8.73 -26.93
C ALA A 106 -5.20 -8.43 -28.38
N GLY A 107 -3.92 -8.16 -28.58
CA GLY A 107 -3.32 -7.95 -29.89
C GLY A 107 -2.83 -9.26 -30.47
N LEU A 108 -3.13 -9.51 -31.75
CA LEU A 108 -2.64 -10.63 -32.53
C LEU A 108 -1.93 -10.06 -33.77
N ALA A 109 -0.82 -10.68 -34.17
CA ALA A 109 -0.11 -10.35 -35.40
C ALA A 109 -0.09 -11.55 -36.36
N ALA A 110 -0.10 -11.26 -37.66
CA ALA A 110 0.16 -12.25 -38.69
C ALA A 110 1.64 -12.68 -38.71
N ASP A 111 1.91 -13.88 -39.24
CA ASP A 111 3.28 -14.39 -39.38
C ASP A 111 4.13 -13.45 -40.25
N GLY A 112 5.35 -13.13 -39.79
CA GLY A 112 6.28 -12.22 -40.49
C GLY A 112 6.11 -10.74 -40.16
N VAL A 113 5.09 -10.35 -39.40
CA VAL A 113 4.94 -9.00 -38.83
C VAL A 113 5.81 -8.89 -37.58
N THR A 114 6.57 -7.80 -37.45
CA THR A 114 7.66 -7.67 -36.48
C THR A 114 7.23 -7.87 -35.02
N SER A 115 6.09 -7.31 -34.58
CA SER A 115 5.52 -7.52 -33.23
C SER A 115 4.24 -6.68 -33.03
N VAL A 116 3.36 -7.10 -32.11
CA VAL A 116 2.31 -6.22 -31.52
C VAL A 116 2.85 -5.28 -30.43
N GLY A 117 4.14 -5.33 -30.10
CA GLY A 117 4.80 -4.56 -29.05
C GLY A 117 4.56 -3.04 -29.08
N PRO A 118 4.69 -2.35 -30.23
CA PRO A 118 4.42 -0.90 -30.30
C PRO A 118 2.97 -0.55 -29.93
N TRP A 119 2.02 -1.38 -30.36
CA TRP A 119 0.61 -1.20 -29.99
C TRP A 119 0.38 -1.46 -28.50
N LEU A 120 1.04 -2.47 -27.92
CA LEU A 120 0.97 -2.76 -26.49
C LEU A 120 1.51 -1.59 -25.65
N LEU A 121 2.63 -0.99 -26.06
CA LEU A 121 3.16 0.20 -25.40
C LEU A 121 2.14 1.33 -25.43
N GLU A 122 1.46 1.54 -26.56
CA GLU A 122 0.41 2.56 -26.66
C GLU A 122 -0.79 2.25 -25.75
N GLN A 123 -1.19 0.99 -25.61
CA GLN A 123 -2.24 0.61 -24.64
C GLN A 123 -1.83 0.97 -23.20
N VAL A 124 -0.56 0.77 -22.86
CA VAL A 124 -0.04 1.15 -21.54
C VAL A 124 0.01 2.68 -21.36
N ARG A 125 0.41 3.42 -22.41
CA ARG A 125 0.47 4.90 -22.39
C ARG A 125 -0.88 5.57 -22.25
N GLN A 126 -1.99 4.90 -22.56
CA GLN A 126 -3.34 5.38 -22.22
C GLN A 126 -3.52 5.64 -20.72
N HIS A 127 -2.65 5.09 -19.87
CA HIS A 127 -2.66 5.32 -18.42
C HIS A 127 -1.77 6.50 -17.98
N ASP A 128 -1.08 7.20 -18.89
CA ASP A 128 -0.19 8.31 -18.55
C ASP A 128 -0.90 9.45 -17.83
N ALA A 129 -2.11 9.81 -18.27
CA ALA A 129 -2.92 10.82 -17.60
C ALA A 129 -3.30 10.41 -16.18
N TYR A 130 -3.47 9.11 -15.92
CA TYR A 130 -3.75 8.61 -14.57
C TYR A 130 -2.50 8.72 -13.69
N PHE A 131 -1.35 8.29 -14.19
CA PHE A 131 -0.08 8.46 -13.47
C PHE A 131 0.28 9.93 -13.23
N ALA A 132 -0.02 10.83 -14.17
CA ALA A 132 0.17 12.27 -13.99
C ALA A 132 -0.68 12.82 -12.83
N LYS A 133 -1.95 12.44 -12.75
CA LYS A 133 -2.84 12.81 -11.63
C LYS A 133 -2.35 12.27 -10.29
N LEU A 134 -1.86 11.02 -10.26
CA LEU A 134 -1.31 10.42 -9.04
C LEU A 134 -0.05 11.14 -8.53
N ARG A 135 0.72 11.78 -9.43
CA ARG A 135 1.90 12.57 -9.07
C ARG A 135 1.59 14.04 -8.77
N GLY A 136 0.35 14.48 -9.01
CA GLY A 136 -0.10 15.83 -8.67
C GLY A 136 -0.31 16.01 -7.17
N SER A 137 -0.66 17.23 -6.75
CA SER A 137 -0.94 17.59 -5.36
C SER A 137 -2.43 17.52 -4.97
N GLU A 138 -3.31 17.17 -5.90
CA GLU A 138 -4.77 17.15 -5.69
C GLU A 138 -5.25 16.04 -4.74
N LEU A 139 -4.47 14.96 -4.62
CA LEU A 139 -4.85 13.77 -3.87
C LEU A 139 -3.92 13.58 -2.67
N PRO A 140 -4.47 13.26 -1.48
CA PRO A 140 -3.66 12.83 -0.35
C PRO A 140 -2.79 11.62 -0.71
N LEU A 141 -1.56 11.58 -0.22
CA LEU A 141 -0.56 10.54 -0.52
C LEU A 141 -1.04 9.14 -0.17
N HIS A 142 -1.80 9.01 0.93
CA HIS A 142 -2.42 7.74 1.30
C HIS A 142 -3.37 7.24 0.20
N THR A 143 -4.20 8.12 -0.35
CA THR A 143 -5.11 7.83 -1.46
C THR A 143 -4.33 7.49 -2.73
N VAL A 144 -3.29 8.26 -3.05
CA VAL A 144 -2.39 7.99 -4.18
C VAL A 144 -1.83 6.57 -4.11
N PHE A 145 -1.30 6.17 -2.96
CA PHE A 145 -0.74 4.83 -2.77
C PHE A 145 -1.79 3.73 -2.92
N VAL A 146 -2.96 3.92 -2.32
CA VAL A 146 -4.07 2.95 -2.41
C VAL A 146 -4.51 2.77 -3.86
N LEU A 147 -4.66 3.86 -4.62
CA LEU A 147 -5.00 3.81 -6.04
C LEU A 147 -3.91 3.14 -6.87
N LEU A 148 -2.64 3.48 -6.62
CA LEU A 148 -1.50 2.86 -7.30
C LEU A 148 -1.53 1.32 -7.14
N ARG A 149 -1.77 0.84 -5.91
CA ARG A 149 -1.78 -0.58 -5.60
C ARG A 149 -3.04 -1.31 -6.05
N ALA A 150 -4.21 -0.77 -5.73
CA ALA A 150 -5.50 -1.46 -5.88
C ALA A 150 -6.19 -1.19 -7.23
N SER A 151 -5.79 -0.13 -7.94
CA SER A 151 -6.40 0.27 -9.22
C SER A 151 -5.42 0.27 -10.38
N VAL A 152 -4.22 0.85 -10.22
CA VAL A 152 -3.27 0.98 -11.33
C VAL A 152 -2.60 -0.35 -11.65
N LEU A 153 -1.96 -1.02 -10.67
CA LEU A 153 -1.28 -2.30 -10.90
C LEU A 153 -2.17 -3.35 -11.58
N PRO A 154 -3.43 -3.59 -11.15
CA PRO A 154 -4.27 -4.59 -11.80
C PRO A 154 -4.54 -4.34 -13.28
N ARG A 155 -4.39 -3.12 -13.80
CA ARG A 155 -4.63 -2.80 -15.23
C ARG A 155 -3.73 -3.59 -16.18
N MET A 156 -2.54 -3.98 -15.73
CA MET A 156 -1.62 -4.80 -16.53
C MET A 156 -2.02 -6.27 -16.58
N THR A 157 -2.86 -6.75 -15.64
CA THR A 157 -3.16 -8.19 -15.47
C THR A 157 -3.66 -8.83 -16.75
N PHE A 158 -4.53 -8.15 -17.50
CA PHE A 158 -5.06 -8.66 -18.75
C PHE A 158 -3.95 -8.83 -19.81
N LEU A 159 -3.13 -7.81 -20.02
CA LEU A 159 -2.05 -7.84 -21.00
C LEU A 159 -1.00 -8.90 -20.66
N LEU A 160 -0.61 -9.01 -19.38
CA LEU A 160 0.33 -10.03 -18.89
C LEU A 160 -0.15 -11.47 -19.12
N ARG A 161 -1.46 -11.69 -19.15
CA ARG A 161 -2.07 -13.01 -19.39
C ARG A 161 -2.22 -13.34 -20.87
N THR A 162 -2.28 -12.34 -21.73
CA THR A 162 -2.66 -12.51 -23.13
C THR A 162 -1.52 -12.38 -24.12
N HIS A 163 -0.35 -11.90 -23.68
CA HIS A 163 0.81 -11.70 -24.54
C HIS A 163 2.06 -12.34 -23.95
N THR A 164 3.05 -12.58 -24.81
CA THR A 164 4.34 -13.15 -24.42
C THR A 164 5.23 -12.11 -23.73
N PRO A 165 6.23 -12.53 -22.92
CA PRO A 165 7.19 -11.61 -22.33
C PRO A 165 7.96 -10.78 -23.36
N GLU A 166 8.23 -11.37 -24.54
CA GLU A 166 8.92 -10.73 -25.67
C GLU A 166 8.13 -9.53 -26.21
N GLU A 167 6.84 -9.73 -26.49
CA GLU A 167 5.95 -8.69 -27.00
C GLU A 167 5.73 -7.57 -25.97
N LEU A 168 5.68 -7.92 -24.69
CA LEU A 168 5.42 -6.98 -23.61
C LEU A 168 6.63 -6.18 -23.14
N ARG A 169 7.85 -6.57 -23.54
CA ARG A 169 9.13 -6.12 -22.97
C ARG A 169 9.21 -4.60 -22.76
N GLU A 170 8.89 -3.82 -23.79
CA GLU A 170 8.94 -2.35 -23.69
C GLU A 170 7.81 -1.80 -22.83
N ALA A 171 6.59 -2.32 -22.99
CA ALA A 171 5.40 -1.88 -22.30
C ALA A 171 5.48 -2.07 -20.78
N VAL A 172 5.97 -3.23 -20.31
CA VAL A 172 6.09 -3.54 -18.87
C VAL A 172 7.21 -2.73 -18.21
N ARG A 173 8.34 -2.51 -18.90
CA ARG A 173 9.41 -1.63 -18.42
C ARG A 173 8.95 -0.20 -18.29
N TYR A 174 8.21 0.30 -19.29
CA TYR A 174 7.62 1.62 -19.24
C TYR A 174 6.65 1.76 -18.06
N PHE A 175 5.76 0.79 -17.88
CA PHE A 175 4.80 0.79 -16.78
C PHE A 175 5.48 0.77 -15.40
N ASP A 176 6.45 -0.14 -15.20
CA ASP A 176 7.21 -0.23 -13.95
C ASP A 176 7.98 1.07 -13.65
N ALA A 177 8.52 1.73 -14.68
CA ALA A 177 9.13 3.05 -14.53
C ALA A 177 8.12 4.13 -14.09
N GLN A 178 6.87 4.08 -14.56
CA GLN A 178 5.82 4.99 -14.09
C GLN A 178 5.42 4.73 -12.64
N VAL A 179 5.35 3.46 -12.22
CA VAL A 179 5.11 3.08 -10.81
C VAL A 179 6.25 3.60 -9.92
N GLN A 180 7.50 3.39 -10.34
CA GLN A 180 8.67 3.89 -9.63
C GLN A 180 8.66 5.42 -9.50
N ARG A 181 8.46 6.16 -10.60
CA ARG A 181 8.38 7.64 -10.57
C ARG A 181 7.26 8.15 -9.66
N THR A 182 6.16 7.41 -9.55
CA THR A 182 5.06 7.76 -8.63
C THR A 182 5.49 7.59 -7.17
N LEU A 183 6.20 6.51 -6.83
CA LEU A 183 6.80 6.34 -5.50
C LEU A 183 7.86 7.40 -5.20
N GLU A 184 8.69 7.76 -6.17
CA GLU A 184 9.71 8.81 -6.03
C GLU A 184 9.06 10.15 -5.70
N ALA A 185 7.99 10.53 -6.41
CA ALA A 185 7.21 11.74 -6.11
C ALA A 185 6.65 11.74 -4.66
N MET A 186 6.12 10.60 -4.23
CA MET A 186 5.66 10.41 -2.85
C MET A 186 6.79 10.43 -1.82
N ALA A 187 8.04 10.15 -2.24
CA ALA A 187 9.23 10.12 -1.41
C ALA A 187 10.13 11.37 -1.59
N TYR A 188 9.52 12.53 -1.82
CA TYR A 188 10.18 13.84 -2.04
C TYR A 188 10.98 13.95 -3.33
N GLN A 189 10.48 13.35 -4.42
CA GLN A 189 11.18 13.30 -5.71
C GLN A 189 12.59 12.70 -5.59
N ARG A 190 12.81 11.82 -4.60
CA ARG A 190 14.10 11.17 -4.38
C ARG A 190 14.14 9.89 -5.19
N ALA A 191 15.19 9.74 -5.99
CA ALA A 191 15.47 8.47 -6.64
C ALA A 191 15.53 7.34 -5.62
N LEU A 192 14.86 6.23 -5.91
CA LEU A 192 14.83 5.09 -5.00
C LEU A 192 16.20 4.37 -5.02
N PRO A 193 16.90 4.22 -3.88
CA PRO A 193 18.11 3.40 -3.82
C PRO A 193 17.78 1.91 -4.06
N PRO A 194 18.77 1.05 -4.40
CA PRO A 194 18.54 -0.36 -4.73
C PRO A 194 17.74 -1.13 -3.67
N VAL A 195 18.03 -0.90 -2.38
CA VAL A 195 17.28 -1.50 -1.26
C VAL A 195 15.81 -1.07 -1.27
N ALA A 196 15.53 0.20 -1.54
CA ALA A 196 14.16 0.72 -1.61
C ALA A 196 13.40 0.18 -2.83
N GLN A 197 14.07 0.07 -3.99
CA GLN A 197 13.48 -0.52 -5.19
C GLN A 197 13.07 -1.98 -4.94
N LEU A 198 13.93 -2.75 -4.24
CA LEU A 198 13.62 -4.14 -3.87
C LEU A 198 12.49 -4.23 -2.84
N LEU A 199 12.52 -3.40 -1.80
CA LEU A 199 11.45 -3.31 -0.80
C LEU A 199 10.11 -2.91 -1.41
N ALA A 200 10.08 -2.07 -2.44
CA ALA A 200 8.84 -1.70 -3.11
C ALA A 200 8.13 -2.93 -3.71
N LYS A 201 8.90 -3.86 -4.29
CA LYS A 201 8.40 -5.08 -4.95
C LYS A 201 7.94 -6.15 -3.97
N ILE A 202 8.65 -6.29 -2.84
CA ILE A 202 8.40 -7.32 -1.83
C ILE A 202 6.97 -7.23 -1.26
N PRO A 203 6.30 -8.36 -0.96
CA PRO A 203 4.97 -8.36 -0.36
C PRO A 203 4.89 -7.56 0.94
N MET A 204 3.73 -6.95 1.21
CA MET A 204 3.54 -6.19 2.45
C MET A 204 3.68 -7.02 3.73
N ALA A 205 3.36 -8.32 3.67
CA ALA A 205 3.52 -9.22 4.81
C ALA A 205 4.99 -9.38 5.20
N ASP A 206 5.89 -9.29 4.24
CA ASP A 206 7.34 -9.46 4.42
C ASP A 206 8.07 -8.11 4.49
N GLY A 207 7.34 -7.03 4.80
CA GLY A 207 7.90 -5.70 5.07
C GLY A 207 8.02 -4.77 3.86
N GLY A 208 7.65 -5.21 2.65
CA GLY A 208 7.69 -4.40 1.43
C GLY A 208 6.41 -3.61 1.12
N LEU A 209 6.25 -3.07 -0.09
CA LEU A 209 5.04 -2.34 -0.51
C LEU A 209 4.08 -3.17 -1.37
N GLY A 210 4.48 -4.36 -1.83
CA GLY A 210 3.69 -5.24 -2.69
C GLY A 210 3.48 -4.71 -4.10
N LEU A 211 4.30 -3.77 -4.55
CA LEU A 211 4.27 -3.20 -5.89
C LEU A 211 5.16 -4.02 -6.82
N ARG A 212 4.74 -5.27 -7.06
CA ARG A 212 5.52 -6.24 -7.86
C ARG A 212 5.79 -5.72 -9.27
N SER A 213 7.00 -6.01 -9.77
CA SER A 213 7.41 -5.65 -11.13
C SER A 213 6.54 -6.37 -12.15
N GLN A 214 5.93 -5.62 -13.05
CA GLN A 214 5.17 -6.20 -14.15
C GLN A 214 6.10 -6.89 -15.16
N GLU A 215 7.36 -6.47 -15.27
CA GLU A 215 8.38 -7.16 -16.08
C GLU A 215 8.66 -8.59 -15.57
N GLU A 216 8.90 -8.74 -14.26
CA GLU A 216 9.15 -10.05 -13.66
C GLU A 216 7.90 -10.96 -13.72
N MET A 217 6.71 -10.37 -13.53
CA MET A 217 5.44 -11.10 -13.66
C MET A 217 5.16 -11.54 -15.09
N ALA A 218 5.54 -10.74 -16.09
CA ALA A 218 5.34 -11.06 -17.51
C ALA A 218 6.03 -12.37 -17.90
N ALA A 219 7.17 -12.70 -17.28
CA ALA A 219 7.98 -13.88 -17.58
C ALA A 219 7.22 -15.21 -17.49
N PHE A 220 6.14 -15.30 -16.72
CA PHE A 220 5.39 -16.55 -16.52
C PHE A 220 3.86 -16.41 -16.57
N THR A 221 3.30 -15.19 -16.56
CA THR A 221 1.85 -15.01 -16.36
C THR A 221 1.00 -15.61 -17.49
N SER A 222 1.40 -15.43 -18.76
CA SER A 222 0.67 -16.00 -19.90
C SER A 222 0.68 -17.53 -19.90
N ALA A 223 1.80 -18.15 -19.50
CA ALA A 223 1.91 -19.59 -19.35
C ALA A 223 1.07 -20.17 -18.19
N CYS A 224 0.61 -19.33 -17.26
CA CYS A 224 -0.22 -19.75 -16.12
C CYS A 224 -1.73 -19.54 -16.34
N VAL A 225 -2.16 -19.13 -17.55
CA VAL A 225 -3.59 -18.95 -17.83
C VAL A 225 -4.32 -20.28 -17.65
N GLY A 226 -5.41 -20.28 -16.87
CA GLY A 226 -6.15 -21.48 -16.49
C GLY A 226 -5.62 -22.19 -15.25
N ASP A 227 -4.40 -21.89 -14.78
CA ASP A 227 -3.79 -22.51 -13.59
C ASP A 227 -3.41 -21.48 -12.52
N SER A 228 -4.38 -21.22 -11.62
CA SER A 228 -4.18 -20.33 -10.49
C SER A 228 -3.17 -20.84 -9.44
N ALA A 229 -2.93 -22.16 -9.38
CA ALA A 229 -1.95 -22.73 -8.45
C ALA A 229 -0.53 -22.49 -8.96
N LEU A 230 -0.29 -22.72 -10.26
CA LEU A 230 0.98 -22.42 -10.91
C LEU A 230 1.32 -20.93 -10.85
N GLN A 231 0.35 -20.04 -11.10
CA GLN A 231 0.61 -18.60 -10.98
C GLN A 231 1.02 -18.21 -9.56
N ARG A 232 0.36 -18.77 -8.54
CA ARG A 232 0.70 -18.51 -7.13
C ARG A 232 2.08 -19.05 -6.77
N SER A 233 2.46 -20.23 -7.24
CA SER A 233 3.77 -20.82 -6.95
C SER A 233 4.91 -20.01 -7.61
N ARG A 234 4.76 -19.61 -8.88
CA ARG A 234 5.73 -18.77 -9.59
C ARG A 234 5.88 -17.38 -8.97
N THR A 235 4.76 -16.76 -8.57
CA THR A 235 4.79 -15.47 -7.85
C THR A 235 5.56 -15.58 -6.53
N ARG A 236 5.30 -16.64 -5.75
CA ARG A 236 6.01 -16.88 -4.49
C ARG A 236 7.51 -17.10 -4.70
N ALA A 237 7.91 -17.80 -5.77
CA ALA A 237 9.32 -18.01 -6.07
C ALA A 237 10.06 -16.68 -6.30
N VAL A 238 9.46 -15.75 -7.06
CA VAL A 238 10.01 -14.39 -7.25
C VAL A 238 10.05 -13.63 -5.91
N ASP A 239 8.98 -13.67 -5.12
CA ASP A 239 8.94 -13.01 -3.80
C ASP A 239 10.06 -13.54 -2.88
N THR A 240 10.30 -14.86 -2.87
CA THR A 240 11.38 -15.50 -2.11
C THR A 240 12.75 -15.04 -2.57
N GLN A 241 12.98 -14.98 -3.89
CA GLN A 241 14.25 -14.49 -4.45
C GLN A 241 14.53 -13.04 -4.05
N HIS A 242 13.51 -12.16 -4.08
CA HIS A 242 13.68 -10.77 -3.63
C HIS A 242 13.98 -10.67 -2.14
N LEU A 243 13.34 -11.50 -1.31
CA LEU A 243 13.61 -11.53 0.13
C LEU A 243 15.02 -12.02 0.45
N GLU A 244 15.51 -13.02 -0.28
CA GLU A 244 16.88 -13.51 -0.14
C GLU A 244 17.90 -12.44 -0.56
N ALA A 245 17.68 -11.80 -1.71
CA ALA A 245 18.52 -10.69 -2.17
C ALA A 245 18.52 -9.53 -1.15
N LEU A 246 17.36 -9.19 -0.58
CA LEU A 246 17.26 -8.16 0.45
C LEU A 246 18.05 -8.54 1.70
N ARG A 247 17.91 -9.79 2.19
CA ARG A 247 18.65 -10.28 3.36
C ARG A 247 20.17 -10.24 3.12
N GLN A 248 20.62 -10.57 1.93
CA GLN A 248 22.04 -10.48 1.55
C GLN A 248 22.55 -9.03 1.60
N LEU A 249 21.81 -8.09 0.98
CA LEU A 249 22.15 -6.65 1.01
C LEU A 249 22.20 -6.08 2.42
N LEU A 250 21.32 -6.55 3.31
CA LEU A 250 21.23 -6.08 4.69
C LEU A 250 22.13 -6.85 5.67
N SER A 251 22.88 -7.86 5.23
CA SER A 251 23.57 -8.82 6.11
C SER A 251 24.50 -8.16 7.15
N GLN A 252 25.15 -7.05 6.78
CA GLN A 252 26.08 -6.31 7.65
C GLN A 252 25.45 -5.09 8.35
N ASP A 253 24.21 -4.71 8.00
CA ASP A 253 23.53 -3.56 8.58
C ASP A 253 22.47 -3.99 9.61
N THR A 254 22.91 -4.14 10.85
CA THR A 254 22.03 -4.50 11.98
C THR A 254 20.91 -3.48 12.20
N ALA A 255 21.13 -2.18 11.90
CA ALA A 255 20.11 -1.16 12.08
C ALA A 255 18.98 -1.33 11.04
N SER A 256 19.33 -1.54 9.77
CA SER A 256 18.37 -1.79 8.71
C SER A 256 17.63 -3.13 8.88
N GLN A 257 18.31 -4.18 9.36
CA GLN A 257 17.63 -5.44 9.74
C GLN A 257 16.56 -5.23 10.82
N ARG A 258 16.81 -4.34 11.80
CA ARG A 258 15.83 -4.01 12.84
C ARG A 258 14.66 -3.19 12.30
N VAL A 259 14.90 -2.32 11.31
CA VAL A 259 13.83 -1.62 10.58
C VAL A 259 12.99 -2.62 9.78
N LEU A 260 13.62 -3.57 9.08
CA LEU A 260 12.90 -4.62 8.34
C LEU A 260 11.97 -5.41 9.27
N ARG A 261 12.48 -5.82 10.42
CA ARG A 261 11.70 -6.50 11.44
C ARG A 261 10.49 -5.69 11.89
N SER A 262 10.63 -4.38 12.02
CA SER A 262 9.52 -3.48 12.30
C SER A 262 8.50 -3.43 11.16
N ASN A 263 8.97 -3.44 9.90
CA ASN A 263 8.10 -3.44 8.72
C ASN A 263 7.31 -4.74 8.55
N CYS A 264 7.86 -5.87 9.03
CA CYS A 264 7.23 -7.19 9.04
C CYS A 264 6.30 -7.44 10.23
N SER A 265 6.20 -6.50 11.19
CA SER A 265 5.33 -6.70 12.35
C SER A 265 3.86 -6.77 11.95
N GLY A 266 3.02 -7.35 12.80
CA GLY A 266 1.58 -7.28 12.61
C GLY A 266 1.12 -5.82 12.49
N GLY A 267 0.05 -5.56 11.77
CA GLY A 267 -0.47 -4.18 11.63
C GLY A 267 0.37 -3.19 10.80
N ALA A 268 1.67 -3.45 10.55
CA ALA A 268 2.56 -2.56 9.79
C ALA A 268 2.09 -2.25 8.36
N ARG A 269 1.27 -3.16 7.79
CA ARG A 269 0.65 -2.97 6.48
C ARG A 269 -0.62 -2.12 6.49
N ARG A 270 -1.25 -1.85 7.65
CA ARG A 270 -2.57 -1.18 7.72
C ARG A 270 -2.55 0.17 7.03
N ALA A 271 -1.53 0.99 7.35
CA ALA A 271 -1.35 2.31 6.74
C ALA A 271 -1.20 2.29 5.22
N PHE A 272 -0.92 1.13 4.61
CA PHE A 272 -0.71 0.98 3.16
C PHE A 272 -1.81 0.15 2.48
N ALA A 273 -2.50 -0.69 3.25
CA ALA A 273 -3.45 -1.67 2.75
C ALA A 273 -4.90 -1.27 2.95
N ASP A 274 -5.20 -0.49 3.99
CA ASP A 274 -6.56 -0.21 4.45
C ASP A 274 -6.98 1.23 4.06
N PRO A 275 -7.87 1.40 3.06
CA PRO A 275 -8.33 2.71 2.63
C PRO A 275 -9.04 3.50 3.74
N ALA A 276 -9.61 2.83 4.74
CA ALA A 276 -10.33 3.48 5.84
C ALA A 276 -9.39 4.21 6.82
N MET A 277 -8.08 3.94 6.77
CA MET A 277 -7.11 4.55 7.68
C MET A 277 -7.04 6.07 7.56
N ARG A 278 -7.23 6.64 6.36
CA ARG A 278 -7.19 8.09 6.08
C ARG A 278 -5.98 8.78 6.75
N VAL A 279 -4.79 8.23 6.54
CA VAL A 279 -3.56 8.76 7.15
C VAL A 279 -3.21 10.09 6.48
N PRO A 280 -2.95 11.18 7.24
CA PRO A 280 -2.49 12.44 6.68
C PRO A 280 -1.13 12.29 5.98
N ASP A 281 -0.83 13.19 5.06
CA ASP A 281 0.32 13.07 4.16
C ASP A 281 1.66 13.02 4.89
N VAL A 282 1.83 13.83 5.93
CA VAL A 282 3.07 13.92 6.69
C VAL A 282 3.39 12.58 7.42
N PRO A 283 2.50 12.05 8.29
CA PRO A 283 2.70 10.73 8.88
C PRO A 283 2.80 9.60 7.85
N PHE A 284 2.02 9.65 6.77
CA PHE A 284 2.05 8.63 5.73
C PHE A 284 3.40 8.61 5.00
N ARG A 285 3.93 9.77 4.63
CA ARG A 285 5.22 9.90 3.96
C ARG A 285 6.36 9.42 4.86
N LEU A 286 6.34 9.80 6.14
CA LEU A 286 7.32 9.30 7.11
C LEU A 286 7.25 7.78 7.28
N ALA A 287 6.05 7.19 7.29
CA ALA A 287 5.87 5.74 7.29
C ALA A 287 6.40 5.11 5.99
N LEU A 288 6.15 5.71 4.83
CA LEU A 288 6.63 5.26 3.53
C LEU A 288 8.16 5.24 3.48
N LEU A 289 8.82 6.33 3.89
CA LEU A 289 10.28 6.43 3.92
C LEU A 289 10.90 5.40 4.84
N GLN A 290 10.35 5.21 6.04
CA GLN A 290 10.82 4.16 6.95
C GLN A 290 10.62 2.76 6.36
N ARG A 291 9.47 2.52 5.70
CA ARG A 291 9.17 1.24 5.08
C ARG A 291 10.12 0.90 3.93
N LEU A 292 10.51 1.91 3.15
CA LEU A 292 11.50 1.81 2.08
C LEU A 292 12.95 1.92 2.55
N MET A 293 13.19 2.04 3.87
CA MET A 293 14.51 2.31 4.46
C MET A 293 15.22 3.54 3.90
N ILE A 294 14.46 4.48 3.35
CA ILE A 294 14.98 5.78 2.96
C ILE A 294 15.15 6.61 4.23
N ARG A 295 16.31 7.26 4.35
CA ARG A 295 16.62 8.16 5.46
C ARG A 295 15.57 9.26 5.56
N VAL A 296 14.88 9.34 6.70
CA VAL A 296 13.91 10.41 6.99
C VAL A 296 14.66 11.72 7.20
N LEU A 297 15.70 11.68 8.03
CA LEU A 297 16.58 12.83 8.31
C LEU A 297 17.85 12.75 7.46
N PRO A 298 18.49 13.90 7.15
CA PRO A 298 19.79 13.96 6.49
C PRO A 298 20.82 13.00 7.10
N SER A 299 21.80 12.54 6.30
CA SER A 299 22.76 11.51 6.72
C SER A 299 23.72 11.99 7.81
N ASP A 300 24.01 13.28 7.84
CA ASP A 300 24.83 13.97 8.83
C ASP A 300 24.08 14.30 10.13
N ALA A 301 22.75 14.36 10.08
CA ALA A 301 21.91 14.69 11.23
C ALA A 301 22.24 13.86 12.47
N ARG A 302 22.36 14.54 13.61
CA ARG A 302 22.61 13.94 14.92
C ARG A 302 21.36 14.00 15.78
N CYS A 303 21.13 12.92 16.52
CA CYS A 303 20.06 12.84 17.50
C CYS A 303 20.35 13.75 18.68
N VAL A 304 19.33 14.07 19.47
CA VAL A 304 19.45 14.81 20.74
C VAL A 304 20.43 14.18 21.74
N CYS A 305 20.75 12.88 21.58
CA CYS A 305 21.74 12.19 22.41
C CYS A 305 23.17 12.22 21.84
N GLY A 306 23.39 12.82 20.67
CA GLY A 306 24.67 12.92 19.97
C GLY A 306 24.97 11.80 18.96
N GLU A 307 24.19 10.71 18.95
CA GLU A 307 24.36 9.60 18.00
C GLU A 307 23.86 9.95 16.59
N PRO A 308 24.30 9.26 15.53
CA PRO A 308 23.72 9.41 14.19
C PRO A 308 22.21 9.17 14.20
N ALA A 309 21.44 10.10 13.64
CA ALA A 309 19.97 10.08 13.66
C ALA A 309 19.35 9.09 12.66
N THR A 310 19.76 7.82 12.71
CA THR A 310 19.19 6.76 11.86
C THR A 310 17.72 6.52 12.15
N ASN A 311 16.97 6.05 11.15
CA ASN A 311 15.56 5.68 11.30
C ASN A 311 15.38 4.73 12.51
N HIS A 312 16.27 3.75 12.67
CA HIS A 312 16.27 2.86 13.84
C HIS A 312 16.57 3.60 15.16
N HIS A 313 17.60 4.45 15.18
CA HIS A 313 18.02 5.16 16.38
C HIS A 313 16.93 6.10 16.90
N VAL A 314 16.32 6.94 16.06
CA VAL A 314 15.26 7.87 16.47
C VAL A 314 14.10 7.11 17.14
N ASN A 315 13.68 5.98 16.56
CA ASN A 315 12.64 5.14 17.13
C ASN A 315 12.99 4.51 18.49
N THR A 316 14.29 4.39 18.83
CA THR A 316 14.76 3.70 20.04
C THR A 316 15.45 4.58 21.08
N CYS A 317 15.76 5.84 20.73
CA CYS A 317 16.46 6.77 21.60
C CYS A 317 15.67 7.09 22.87
N ALA A 318 16.32 6.94 24.03
CA ALA A 318 15.74 7.21 25.34
C ALA A 318 15.64 8.71 25.67
N ARG A 319 16.43 9.56 24.99
CA ARG A 319 16.43 11.03 25.20
C ARG A 319 15.24 11.73 24.54
N LEU A 320 14.45 11.05 23.72
CA LEU A 320 13.22 11.57 23.10
C LEU A 320 11.99 11.34 23.99
N GLY A 321 12.14 11.48 25.32
CA GLY A 321 11.10 11.17 26.30
C GLY A 321 9.82 11.99 26.10
N ALA A 322 9.94 13.31 25.93
CA ALA A 322 8.78 14.20 25.77
C ALA A 322 7.91 13.85 24.55
N ALA A 323 8.53 13.65 23.38
CA ALA A 323 7.80 13.23 22.17
C ALA A 323 7.12 11.86 22.32
N ARG A 324 7.72 10.93 23.08
CA ARG A 324 7.10 9.64 23.41
C ARG A 324 5.89 9.79 24.34
N ILE A 325 5.97 10.67 25.32
CA ILE A 325 4.87 11.00 26.24
C ILE A 325 3.72 11.63 25.45
N TYR A 326 4.01 12.54 24.52
CA TYR A 326 2.97 13.10 23.65
C TYR A 326 2.24 12.00 22.86
N ARG A 327 2.99 11.12 22.18
CA ARG A 327 2.39 10.01 21.41
C ARG A 327 1.56 9.08 22.29
N HIS A 328 2.03 8.80 23.50
CA HIS A 328 1.29 8.02 24.49
C HIS A 328 -0.05 8.70 24.83
N ASN A 329 -0.02 9.99 25.16
CA ASN A 329 -1.21 10.75 25.53
C ASN A 329 -2.19 10.87 24.36
N ALA A 330 -1.71 11.06 23.13
CA ALA A 330 -2.58 11.08 21.96
C ALA A 330 -3.35 9.75 21.75
N VAL A 331 -2.67 8.60 21.96
CA VAL A 331 -3.34 7.28 21.93
C VAL A 331 -4.37 7.15 23.05
N LEU A 332 -4.03 7.63 24.25
CA LEU A 332 -4.92 7.64 25.41
C LEU A 332 -6.16 8.51 25.17
N ASP A 333 -5.97 9.70 24.60
CA ASP A 333 -7.03 10.66 24.28
C ASP A 333 -7.97 10.11 23.19
N ALA A 334 -7.43 9.44 22.18
CA ALA A 334 -8.24 8.77 21.16
C ALA A 334 -9.13 7.67 21.75
N LEU A 335 -8.59 6.86 22.68
CA LEU A 335 -9.38 5.86 23.40
C LEU A 335 -10.43 6.50 24.31
N GLU A 336 -10.06 7.53 25.05
CA GLU A 336 -10.96 8.26 25.95
C GLU A 336 -12.14 8.85 25.19
N LEU A 337 -11.87 9.56 24.09
CA LEU A 337 -12.89 10.18 23.24
C LEU A 337 -13.87 9.13 22.73
N TRP A 338 -13.36 8.01 22.23
CA TRP A 338 -14.20 6.91 21.76
C TRP A 338 -15.06 6.31 22.87
N CYS A 339 -14.49 6.05 24.06
CA CYS A 339 -15.22 5.55 25.22
C CYS A 339 -16.36 6.51 25.62
N ARG A 340 -16.13 7.82 25.59
CA ARG A 340 -17.16 8.84 25.86
C ARG A 340 -18.24 8.87 24.80
N GLN A 341 -17.87 8.77 23.52
CA GLN A 341 -18.83 8.75 22.40
C GLN A 341 -19.79 7.56 22.47
N ILE A 342 -19.36 6.43 23.00
CA ILE A 342 -20.20 5.24 23.20
C ILE A 342 -20.86 5.20 24.60
N GLY A 343 -20.79 6.29 25.36
CA GLY A 343 -21.56 6.52 26.59
C GLY A 343 -20.91 6.06 27.89
N TYR A 344 -19.60 5.79 27.92
CA TYR A 344 -18.88 5.54 29.18
C TYR A 344 -18.43 6.85 29.85
N SER A 345 -18.41 6.83 31.17
CA SER A 345 -17.70 7.83 31.96
C SER A 345 -16.23 7.43 32.03
N THR A 346 -15.33 8.39 31.86
CA THR A 346 -13.88 8.13 31.85
C THR A 346 -13.14 9.03 32.84
N ALA A 347 -12.06 8.52 33.42
CA ALA A 347 -11.14 9.29 34.25
C ALA A 347 -9.70 8.92 33.91
N LYS A 348 -8.85 9.93 33.66
CA LYS A 348 -7.42 9.75 33.34
C LYS A 348 -6.54 9.87 34.57
N GLU A 349 -5.35 9.28 34.50
CA GLU A 349 -4.26 9.49 35.47
C GLU A 349 -4.67 9.25 36.93
N VAL A 350 -5.46 8.20 37.16
CA VAL A 350 -6.06 7.92 38.46
C VAL A 350 -5.05 7.23 39.37
N LEU A 351 -4.84 7.77 40.57
CA LEU A 351 -3.91 7.20 41.54
C LEU A 351 -4.33 5.79 41.96
N ARG A 352 -3.34 4.91 42.12
CA ARG A 352 -3.52 3.51 42.53
C ARG A 352 -4.13 3.36 43.93
N GLY A 353 -3.91 4.33 44.82
CA GLY A 353 -4.53 4.40 46.15
C GLY A 353 -3.90 3.49 47.22
N ASP A 354 -2.78 2.84 46.92
CA ASP A 354 -2.03 1.93 47.80
C ASP A 354 -0.79 2.59 48.44
N GLY A 355 -0.74 3.92 48.47
CA GLY A 355 0.44 4.69 48.88
C GLY A 355 1.52 4.83 47.80
N SER A 356 1.39 4.14 46.64
CA SER A 356 2.28 4.36 45.50
C SER A 356 1.88 5.60 44.69
N GLN A 357 2.87 6.25 44.06
CA GLN A 357 2.64 7.34 43.11
C GLN A 357 2.24 6.84 41.71
N ARG A 358 1.99 5.53 41.55
CA ARG A 358 1.59 4.96 40.26
C ARG A 358 0.17 5.39 39.92
N ARG A 359 -0.04 5.75 38.65
CA ARG A 359 -1.32 6.18 38.10
C ARG A 359 -1.72 5.23 36.99
N ILE A 360 -3.01 4.93 36.91
CA ILE A 360 -3.57 4.21 35.78
C ILE A 360 -3.98 5.21 34.72
N ASP A 361 -3.63 4.94 33.47
CA ASP A 361 -3.82 5.90 32.38
C ASP A 361 -5.30 6.23 32.15
N LEU A 362 -6.17 5.21 32.12
CA LEU A 362 -7.62 5.40 31.93
C LEU A 362 -8.46 4.41 32.72
N LEU A 363 -9.45 4.94 33.45
CA LEU A 363 -10.60 4.21 33.95
C LEU A 363 -11.81 4.44 33.05
N VAL A 364 -12.52 3.37 32.74
CA VAL A 364 -13.74 3.38 31.93
C VAL A 364 -14.87 2.77 32.75
N ASN A 365 -15.85 3.59 33.12
CA ASN A 365 -16.92 3.23 34.05
C ASN A 365 -18.29 3.26 33.37
N SER A 366 -19.12 2.30 33.75
CA SER A 366 -20.55 2.23 33.48
C SER A 366 -21.30 1.76 34.72
N MET A 367 -22.62 1.62 34.67
CA MET A 367 -23.40 1.10 35.80
C MET A 367 -23.13 -0.39 36.09
N THR A 368 -22.63 -1.15 35.10
CA THR A 368 -22.50 -2.61 35.20
C THR A 368 -21.08 -3.12 34.94
N ALA A 369 -20.17 -2.25 34.48
CA ALA A 369 -18.81 -2.63 34.12
C ALA A 369 -17.80 -1.51 34.43
N HIS A 370 -16.68 -1.90 35.03
CA HIS A 370 -15.57 -1.04 35.41
C HIS A 370 -14.27 -1.60 34.83
N TYR A 371 -13.74 -0.93 33.82
CA TYR A 371 -12.51 -1.31 33.15
C TYR A 371 -11.40 -0.32 33.45
N ALA A 372 -10.18 -0.81 33.37
CA ALA A 372 -8.99 -0.01 33.55
C ALA A 372 -7.93 -0.41 32.51
N THR A 373 -7.22 0.57 31.96
CA THR A 373 -6.20 0.32 30.96
C THR A 373 -4.99 1.21 31.16
N ASP A 374 -3.87 0.71 30.66
CA ASP A 374 -2.55 1.32 30.71
C ASP A 374 -1.95 1.19 29.30
N VAL A 375 -1.61 2.31 28.69
CA VAL A 375 -1.17 2.43 27.30
C VAL A 375 0.32 2.12 27.20
N GLY A 376 0.68 1.29 26.23
CA GLY A 376 2.05 0.92 25.92
C GLY A 376 2.34 1.07 24.44
N VAL A 377 3.32 1.88 24.08
CA VAL A 377 3.78 2.01 22.69
C VAL A 377 5.16 1.39 22.53
N CYS A 378 5.26 0.35 21.70
CA CYS A 378 6.49 -0.42 21.51
C CYS A 378 7.03 -0.31 20.07
N TYR A 379 8.33 -0.10 19.89
CA TYR A 379 8.98 -0.21 18.58
C TYR A 379 9.40 -1.67 18.36
N PRO A 380 8.84 -2.41 17.37
CA PRO A 380 9.13 -3.84 17.21
C PRO A 380 10.61 -4.14 16.95
N GLY A 381 11.35 -3.21 16.33
CA GLY A 381 12.80 -3.34 16.11
C GLY A 381 13.67 -3.12 17.36
N ARG A 382 13.10 -2.80 18.54
CA ARG A 382 13.86 -2.40 19.75
C ARG A 382 14.49 -3.58 20.51
N ARG A 383 13.79 -4.71 20.65
CA ARG A 383 14.18 -5.80 21.59
C ARG A 383 14.68 -7.04 20.85
N ARG A 384 15.60 -7.82 21.47
CA ARG A 384 15.90 -9.21 21.05
C ARG A 384 14.70 -10.16 21.20
N ALA A 385 13.75 -9.80 22.06
CA ALA A 385 12.55 -10.60 22.34
C ALA A 385 11.76 -10.86 21.06
N THR A 386 11.35 -12.11 20.83
CA THR A 386 10.60 -12.59 19.67
C THR A 386 9.26 -11.86 19.49
N ASN A 387 8.57 -11.54 20.59
CA ASN A 387 7.30 -10.80 20.59
C ASN A 387 7.32 -9.59 21.56
N PRO A 388 7.78 -8.40 21.11
CA PRO A 388 7.90 -7.22 21.96
C PRO A 388 6.58 -6.67 22.52
N LEU A 389 5.45 -6.87 21.82
CA LEU A 389 4.14 -6.40 22.26
C LEU A 389 3.61 -7.26 23.39
N GLN A 390 3.69 -8.59 23.22
CA GLN A 390 3.27 -9.53 24.25
C GLN A 390 4.06 -9.33 25.54
N GLN A 391 5.38 -9.18 25.45
CA GLN A 391 6.21 -8.97 26.63
C GLN A 391 5.82 -7.69 27.40
N MET A 392 5.59 -6.58 26.70
CA MET A 392 5.12 -5.34 27.33
C MET A 392 3.73 -5.49 27.96
N ALA A 393 2.83 -6.24 27.32
CA ALA A 393 1.51 -6.51 27.87
C ALA A 393 1.58 -7.38 29.13
N GLU A 394 2.44 -8.40 29.16
CA GLU A 394 2.69 -9.26 30.32
C GLU A 394 3.32 -8.48 31.48
N GLU A 395 4.28 -7.59 31.21
CA GLU A 395 4.86 -6.65 32.19
C GLU A 395 3.75 -5.81 32.84
N LYS A 396 2.88 -5.16 32.03
CA LYS A 396 1.76 -4.36 32.54
C LYS A 396 0.71 -5.18 33.30
N LEU A 397 0.34 -6.37 32.80
CA LEU A 397 -0.58 -7.27 33.50
C LEU A 397 -0.03 -7.68 34.88
N SER A 398 1.27 -7.92 34.98
CA SER A 398 1.94 -8.21 36.25
C SER A 398 1.90 -7.01 37.19
N ASP A 399 2.19 -5.80 36.69
CA ASP A 399 2.22 -4.57 37.49
C ASP A 399 0.85 -4.24 38.13
N TRP A 400 -0.25 -4.57 37.45
CA TRP A 400 -1.61 -4.20 37.85
C TRP A 400 -2.43 -5.36 38.43
N ARG A 401 -1.86 -6.56 38.56
CA ARG A 401 -2.57 -7.77 39.03
C ARG A 401 -3.22 -7.57 40.40
N ASP A 402 -2.44 -7.17 41.40
CA ASP A 402 -2.91 -7.05 42.78
C ASP A 402 -3.95 -5.94 42.93
N TRP A 403 -3.75 -4.83 42.22
CA TRP A 403 -4.70 -3.72 42.21
C TRP A 403 -6.05 -4.10 41.58
N SER A 404 -6.03 -4.86 40.48
CA SER A 404 -7.25 -5.37 39.84
C SER A 404 -8.00 -6.32 40.77
N ALA A 405 -7.28 -7.20 41.47
CA ALA A 405 -7.87 -8.12 42.46
C ALA A 405 -8.50 -7.36 43.65
N LEU A 406 -7.84 -6.33 44.16
CA LEU A 406 -8.32 -5.53 45.29
C LEU A 406 -9.53 -4.64 44.94
N THR A 407 -9.54 -4.06 43.75
CA THR A 407 -10.59 -3.11 43.33
C THR A 407 -11.79 -3.76 42.64
N GLY A 408 -11.66 -5.04 42.25
CA GLY A 408 -12.66 -5.74 41.44
C GLY A 408 -12.80 -5.21 40.00
N LYS A 409 -11.95 -4.25 39.59
CA LYS A 409 -11.96 -3.67 38.25
C LYS A 409 -11.21 -4.56 37.27
N VAL A 410 -11.73 -4.69 36.06
CA VAL A 410 -11.10 -5.51 35.01
C VAL A 410 -9.97 -4.70 34.36
N PHE A 411 -8.72 -5.13 34.58
CA PHE A 411 -7.56 -4.52 33.94
C PHE A 411 -7.26 -5.17 32.59
N ALA A 412 -7.14 -4.35 31.54
CA ALA A 412 -6.75 -4.78 30.20
C ALA A 412 -5.79 -3.77 29.57
N PRO A 413 -4.50 -4.11 29.38
CA PRO A 413 -3.54 -3.16 28.83
C PRO A 413 -3.81 -2.88 27.34
N LEU A 414 -3.62 -1.63 26.93
CA LEU A 414 -3.64 -1.23 25.53
C LEU A 414 -2.19 -1.17 25.03
N VAL A 415 -1.74 -2.21 24.35
CA VAL A 415 -0.38 -2.24 23.79
C VAL A 415 -0.44 -2.16 22.27
N VAL A 416 0.23 -1.15 21.73
CA VAL A 416 0.30 -0.85 20.30
C VAL A 416 1.76 -0.74 19.83
N SER A 417 2.05 -1.22 18.63
CA SER A 417 3.36 -1.00 18.02
C SER A 417 3.43 0.39 17.36
N THR A 418 4.64 0.92 17.19
CA THR A 418 4.88 2.14 16.40
C THR A 418 4.47 2.01 14.92
N THR A 419 4.22 0.79 14.44
CA THR A 419 3.79 0.47 13.08
C THR A 419 2.30 0.15 12.99
N GLY A 420 1.57 0.13 14.10
CA GLY A 420 0.12 -0.07 14.14
C GLY A 420 -0.36 -1.50 14.42
N GLU A 421 0.49 -2.36 14.96
CA GLU A 421 0.07 -3.63 15.56
C GLU A 421 -0.66 -3.37 16.88
N LEU A 422 -1.74 -4.08 17.15
CA LEU A 422 -2.38 -4.09 18.47
C LEU A 422 -2.24 -5.47 19.06
N TRP A 423 -2.00 -5.55 20.37
CA TRP A 423 -1.97 -6.82 21.07
C TRP A 423 -3.35 -7.50 21.06
N GLY A 424 -3.40 -8.82 20.86
CA GLY A 424 -4.65 -9.55 20.59
C GLY A 424 -5.72 -9.42 21.70
N ASN A 425 -5.31 -9.35 22.96
CA ASN A 425 -6.24 -9.18 24.08
C ASN A 425 -6.72 -7.73 24.25
N THR A 426 -5.96 -6.73 23.78
CA THR A 426 -6.47 -5.35 23.64
C THR A 426 -7.68 -5.32 22.70
N VAL A 427 -7.64 -6.10 21.62
CA VAL A 427 -8.77 -6.21 20.67
C VAL A 427 -10.00 -6.84 21.34
N ARG A 428 -9.81 -7.88 22.17
CA ARG A 428 -10.90 -8.52 22.92
C ARG A 428 -11.53 -7.57 23.94
N PHE A 429 -10.70 -6.79 24.64
CA PHE A 429 -11.18 -5.76 25.55
C PHE A 429 -12.05 -4.73 24.83
N ILE A 430 -11.59 -4.19 23.70
CA ILE A 430 -12.37 -3.26 22.87
C ILE A 430 -13.72 -3.89 22.48
N GLN A 431 -13.73 -5.17 22.09
CA GLN A 431 -14.96 -5.89 21.75
C GLN A 431 -15.94 -5.99 22.92
N GLN A 432 -15.45 -6.29 24.13
CA GLN A 432 -16.28 -6.36 25.34
C GLN A 432 -16.92 -5.00 25.68
N VAL A 433 -16.14 -3.91 25.56
CA VAL A 433 -16.65 -2.56 25.76
C VAL A 433 -17.70 -2.21 24.69
N THR A 434 -17.49 -2.57 23.42
CA THR A 434 -18.50 -2.31 22.37
C THR A 434 -19.78 -3.13 22.51
N ALA A 435 -19.71 -4.35 23.02
CA ALA A 435 -20.85 -5.26 23.07
C ALA A 435 -21.84 -4.93 24.20
N THR A 436 -21.39 -4.16 25.20
CA THR A 436 -22.16 -3.90 26.42
C THR A 436 -23.02 -2.64 26.34
N ARG A 437 -22.96 -1.86 25.25
CA ARG A 437 -23.80 -0.67 25.05
C ARG A 437 -24.36 -0.54 23.64
N PRO A 438 -25.57 0.04 23.48
CA PRO A 438 -26.09 0.43 22.18
C PRO A 438 -25.14 1.44 21.52
N ASN A 439 -24.67 1.12 20.32
CA ASN A 439 -23.78 1.97 19.53
C ASN A 439 -24.49 2.27 18.19
N PRO A 440 -24.42 3.50 17.65
CA PRO A 440 -24.95 3.81 16.32
C PRO A 440 -24.31 2.99 15.20
N TYR A 441 -23.13 2.42 15.46
CA TYR A 441 -22.38 1.56 14.56
C TYR A 441 -22.37 0.10 15.05
N SER A 442 -22.21 -0.84 14.12
CA SER A 442 -21.92 -2.23 14.47
C SER A 442 -20.64 -2.32 15.33
N ALA A 443 -20.56 -3.32 16.21
CA ALA A 443 -19.36 -3.56 17.02
C ALA A 443 -18.08 -3.70 16.15
N TYR A 444 -18.22 -4.26 14.94
CA TYR A 444 -17.13 -4.33 13.97
C TYR A 444 -16.67 -2.95 13.51
N THR A 445 -17.60 -2.10 13.07
CA THR A 445 -17.31 -0.75 12.58
C THR A 445 -16.72 0.12 13.69
N SER A 446 -17.33 0.12 14.87
CA SER A 446 -16.84 0.87 16.03
C SER A 446 -15.41 0.50 16.40
N ARG A 447 -15.09 -0.81 16.39
CA ARG A 447 -13.71 -1.30 16.58
C ARG A 447 -12.78 -0.81 15.48
N SER A 448 -13.16 -0.93 14.22
CA SER A 448 -12.31 -0.52 13.10
C SER A 448 -11.99 0.98 13.14
N GLU A 449 -12.96 1.82 13.49
CA GLU A 449 -12.77 3.26 13.67
C GLU A 449 -11.79 3.58 14.81
N LEU A 450 -11.95 2.93 15.97
CA LEU A 450 -11.00 3.10 17.09
C LEU A 450 -9.59 2.66 16.72
N VAL A 451 -9.45 1.49 16.08
CA VAL A 451 -8.14 0.99 15.64
C VAL A 451 -7.52 1.98 14.64
N GLY A 452 -8.30 2.51 13.71
CA GLY A 452 -7.87 3.54 12.78
C GLY A 452 -7.39 4.80 13.49
N ALA A 453 -8.14 5.29 14.47
CA ALA A 453 -7.77 6.46 15.27
C ALA A 453 -6.46 6.24 16.02
N ILE A 454 -6.34 5.15 16.79
CA ILE A 454 -5.11 4.82 17.53
C ILE A 454 -3.90 4.76 16.60
N VAL A 455 -4.02 4.07 15.46
CA VAL A 455 -2.89 3.92 14.53
C VAL A 455 -2.53 5.27 13.90
N ARG A 456 -3.49 6.14 13.57
CA ARG A 456 -3.20 7.51 13.11
C ARG A 456 -2.42 8.29 14.15
N GLU A 457 -2.82 8.26 15.42
CA GLU A 457 -2.12 8.96 16.50
C GLU A 457 -0.71 8.42 16.72
N VAL A 458 -0.52 7.10 16.59
CA VAL A 458 0.82 6.51 16.65
C VAL A 458 1.70 7.02 15.51
N LEU A 459 1.20 7.07 14.28
CA LEU A 459 1.94 7.55 13.12
C LEU A 459 2.24 9.05 13.21
N PHE A 460 1.29 9.84 13.70
CA PHE A 460 1.50 11.26 13.97
C PHE A 460 2.57 11.46 15.05
N GLY A 461 2.48 10.73 16.16
CA GLY A 461 3.49 10.75 17.20
C GLY A 461 4.86 10.31 16.72
N ASN A 462 4.96 9.36 15.78
CA ASN A 462 6.23 9.03 15.14
C ASN A 462 6.82 10.26 14.42
N THR A 463 5.99 11.04 13.74
CA THR A 463 6.42 12.28 13.08
C THR A 463 7.06 13.24 14.07
N LEU A 464 6.44 13.44 15.23
CA LEU A 464 6.98 14.30 16.28
C LEU A 464 8.36 13.87 16.77
N LEU A 465 8.63 12.56 16.88
CA LEU A 465 9.96 12.06 17.24
C LEU A 465 11.02 12.53 16.24
N PHE A 466 10.74 12.43 14.94
CA PHE A 466 11.69 12.84 13.90
C PHE A 466 11.80 14.37 13.80
N ALA A 467 10.69 15.09 13.88
CA ALA A 467 10.66 16.55 13.89
C ALA A 467 11.46 17.13 15.07
N THR A 468 11.35 16.54 16.26
CA THR A 468 12.12 16.97 17.45
C THR A 468 13.62 16.85 17.23
N VAL A 469 14.06 15.76 16.57
CA VAL A 469 15.48 15.57 16.26
C VAL A 469 15.95 16.60 15.24
N ASP A 470 15.18 16.82 14.20
CA ASP A 470 15.52 17.74 13.13
C ASP A 470 15.61 19.19 13.61
N TRP A 471 14.59 19.65 14.35
CA TRP A 471 14.59 20.97 14.95
C TRP A 471 15.81 21.19 15.85
N THR A 472 16.16 20.19 16.68
CA THR A 472 17.34 20.28 17.54
C THR A 472 18.63 20.35 16.71
N TRP A 473 18.71 19.53 15.66
CA TRP A 473 19.86 19.48 14.77
C TRP A 473 20.07 20.79 14.01
N GLN A 474 19.02 21.34 13.40
CA GLN A 474 19.07 22.60 12.65
C GLN A 474 19.57 23.75 13.55
N ARG A 475 19.10 23.82 14.79
CA ARG A 475 19.55 24.84 15.76
C ARG A 475 21.04 24.70 16.12
N TRP A 476 21.54 23.47 16.18
CA TRP A 476 22.97 23.20 16.44
C TRP A 476 23.83 23.51 15.22
N ALA A 477 23.36 23.16 14.02
CA ALA A 477 24.04 23.45 12.76
C ALA A 477 24.16 24.97 12.53
N GLY A 478 23.07 25.73 12.68
CA GLY A 478 23.09 27.19 12.54
C GLY A 478 24.01 27.91 13.52
N SER A 479 24.27 27.33 14.70
CA SER A 479 25.22 27.89 15.67
C SER A 479 26.70 27.68 15.30
N ARG A 480 27.00 26.77 14.37
CA ARG A 480 28.38 26.55 13.86
C ARG A 480 28.78 27.62 12.86
N ASP A 481 27.84 28.12 12.07
CA ASP A 481 28.10 29.13 11.04
C ASP A 481 28.25 30.55 11.62
N SER A 482 27.96 30.74 12.91
CA SER A 482 28.07 32.02 13.63
C SER A 482 29.38 32.21 14.42
N VAL A 483 30.40 31.37 14.24
CA VAL A 483 31.71 31.57 14.89
C VAL A 483 32.57 32.48 14.00
N PRO A 484 33.04 33.66 14.46
CA PRO A 484 33.90 34.52 13.66
C PRO A 484 35.22 33.80 13.34
N GLU A 485 35.68 33.87 12.09
CA GLU A 485 36.96 33.35 11.66
C GLU A 485 38.08 33.79 12.61
N ALA A 486 38.71 32.82 13.29
CA ALA A 486 39.88 33.08 14.10
C ALA A 486 41.05 33.50 13.19
N ARG A 487 41.65 34.66 13.49
CA ARG A 487 42.81 35.22 12.78
C ARG A 487 43.93 34.20 12.60
N PRO A 488 44.61 34.17 11.43
CA PRO A 488 45.64 33.19 11.15
C PRO A 488 46.94 33.55 11.88
N GLY A 489 47.34 32.73 12.86
CA GLY A 489 48.64 32.89 13.51
C GLY A 489 48.79 32.18 14.85
N ALA A 490 48.76 30.85 14.87
CA ALA A 490 49.40 30.06 15.94
C ALA A 490 49.60 28.61 15.48
N THR A 491 50.84 28.27 15.18
CA THR A 491 51.33 26.91 14.91
C THR A 491 51.27 26.05 16.17
N GLY A 492 50.53 24.94 16.17
CA GLY A 492 50.51 23.99 17.28
C GLY A 492 49.71 22.71 17.02
N ARG A 493 50.44 21.60 16.83
CA ARG A 493 50.04 20.17 16.83
C ARG A 493 48.52 19.86 16.92
N GLY A 494 47.97 19.40 15.81
CA GLY A 494 46.58 18.93 15.71
C GLY A 494 46.30 17.68 16.55
N ARG A 495 45.66 17.87 17.70
CA ARG A 495 44.72 16.91 18.28
C ARG A 495 43.32 17.37 17.87
N ALA A 496 42.54 16.48 17.28
CA ALA A 496 41.11 16.71 17.07
C ALA A 496 40.47 17.02 18.43
N VAL A 497 40.01 18.25 18.60
CA VAL A 497 39.24 18.67 19.77
C VAL A 497 37.93 17.87 19.73
N PRO A 498 37.64 17.00 20.71
CA PRO A 498 36.34 16.36 20.77
C PRO A 498 35.26 17.45 20.88
N PRO A 499 34.07 17.25 20.28
CA PRO A 499 33.01 18.23 20.40
C PRO A 499 32.79 18.57 21.88
N PRO A 500 32.61 19.86 22.24
CA PRO A 500 32.30 20.22 23.62
C PRO A 500 31.08 19.40 24.04
N GLN A 501 31.22 18.65 25.14
CA GLN A 501 30.08 17.95 25.72
C GLN A 501 28.97 18.99 25.91
N PRO A 502 27.73 18.71 25.47
CA PRO A 502 26.64 19.64 25.71
C PRO A 502 26.63 19.91 27.21
N ARG A 503 26.75 21.19 27.60
CA ARG A 503 26.41 21.61 28.96
C ARG A 503 25.08 20.93 29.26
N ARG A 504 24.99 20.25 30.42
CA ARG A 504 23.76 19.60 30.88
C ARG A 504 22.62 20.61 30.72
N ALA A 505 21.90 20.54 29.60
CA ALA A 505 20.63 21.22 29.47
C ALA A 505 19.76 20.49 30.49
N HIS A 506 19.43 21.18 31.57
CA HIS A 506 18.41 20.70 32.47
C HIS A 506 17.17 20.41 31.61
N GLY A 507 16.59 19.23 31.77
CA GLY A 507 15.49 18.73 30.93
C GLY A 507 14.20 19.56 31.00
N SER A 508 14.24 20.74 31.61
CA SER A 508 13.18 21.75 31.71
C SER A 508 13.19 22.76 30.57
N ASP A 509 14.32 22.98 29.89
CA ASP A 509 14.47 24.12 28.96
C ASP A 509 14.17 23.75 27.51
N LEU A 510 13.88 22.47 27.26
CA LEU A 510 13.40 21.96 25.99
C LEU A 510 12.02 21.35 26.22
N VAL A 511 11.05 21.80 25.43
CA VAL A 511 9.72 21.18 25.23
C VAL A 511 8.60 21.69 26.14
N GLY A 512 8.14 22.91 25.85
CA GLY A 512 6.72 23.28 25.98
C GLY A 512 5.96 22.95 24.68
N ALA A 513 4.62 22.89 24.73
CA ALA A 513 3.78 22.62 23.56
C ALA A 513 4.07 23.57 22.37
N SER A 514 4.45 24.83 22.64
CA SER A 514 4.88 25.81 21.62
C SER A 514 6.15 25.37 20.88
N ALA A 515 7.17 24.85 21.57
CA ALA A 515 8.39 24.37 20.91
C ALA A 515 8.15 23.12 20.03
N MET A 516 7.10 22.33 20.31
CA MET A 516 6.70 21.20 19.48
C MET A 516 5.90 21.64 18.25
N ALA A 517 5.09 22.69 18.37
CA ALA A 517 4.42 23.33 17.23
C ALA A 517 5.46 23.96 16.28
N ASP A 518 6.43 24.70 16.82
CA ASP A 518 7.54 25.29 16.05
C ASP A 518 8.40 24.21 15.37
N ALA A 519 8.61 23.06 16.04
CA ALA A 519 9.34 21.93 15.47
C ALA A 519 8.57 21.23 14.33
N LEU A 520 7.24 21.29 14.31
CA LEU A 520 6.43 20.81 13.18
C LEU A 520 6.40 21.82 12.03
N GLU A 521 6.37 23.12 12.33
CA GLU A 521 6.38 24.20 11.31
C GLU A 521 7.71 24.31 10.56
N GLY A 522 8.85 24.04 11.23
CA GLY A 522 10.20 24.11 10.63
C GLY A 522 10.76 22.78 10.11
N PHE A 523 10.03 21.67 10.25
CA PHE A 523 10.43 20.39 9.66
C PHE A 523 10.30 20.51 8.14
N PRO A 524 11.22 19.96 7.30
CA PRO A 524 11.14 20.01 5.84
C PRO A 524 10.01 19.10 5.33
N ILE A 525 8.79 19.42 5.75
CA ILE A 525 7.52 18.84 5.39
C ILE A 525 6.54 20.02 5.50
N GLU A 526 6.16 20.61 4.37
CA GLU A 526 5.19 21.71 4.33
C GLU A 526 4.00 21.41 5.25
N ALA A 527 3.87 22.22 6.30
CA ALA A 527 2.81 22.12 7.28
C ALA A 527 1.47 22.44 6.58
N VAL A 528 0.64 21.43 6.38
CA VAL A 528 -0.79 21.67 6.15
C VAL A 528 -1.43 21.89 7.52
N GLY A 529 -1.96 23.10 7.68
CA GLY A 529 -2.64 23.55 8.88
C GLY A 529 -3.68 22.55 9.38
N VAL A 530 -3.75 22.46 10.70
CA VAL A 530 -4.78 21.75 11.45
C VAL A 530 -6.15 22.35 11.10
N CYS A 531 -7.10 21.51 10.71
CA CYS A 531 -8.54 21.77 10.86
C CYS A 531 -9.10 20.77 11.86
#